data_AF-A0A067NDF2-F1
#
_entry.id   AF-A0A067NDF2-F1
#
_cell.length_a   1.000
_cell.length_b   1.000
_cell.length_c   1.000
_cell.angle_alpha   90.00
_cell.angle_beta   90.00
_cell.angle_gamma   90.00
#
_symmetry.space_group_name_H-M   'P 1'
#
loop_
_entity.id
_entity.type
_entity.pdbx_description
1 polymer ?
#
loop_
_entity_poly.entity_id
_entity_poly.type
_entity_poly.pdbx_seq_one_letter_code
_entity_poly.pdbx_strand_id
1 'polypeptide(L)'
;MKCLQRITVSTVKVGTAIHGFALGRQKHTGRRLKGPARTEQLDTMLAFSGLAIPKKHVQLPASSQRTRRSGAIAQQVRALAQKGHYKSVDEILHTLDRAPRGYSPLPDDGMQVVTIPPSNASVRFPSHVFMHQLLRDNKPVRAARKLEWMIEGGVRVRTRTFNAITSALLSKMPKFTVKEPDKANEGNTGTQRLDETAVARPFTSDRIRETFCRQAVALLQLARTHGVKREMWMYERVIDGLMLQEQYVEAALLFDMLAKDWQVQRALEEAFCTPVSPLPQITSQPKQTKLYTLLTILAASSLPPSSSLLRRILKPVTEMFGRIKTFRYLPTHAVHSSLQAYVILLTTLHQRQIPFADISLLSEAVSTCPVNSRVQKNPVWVVRQEGGPPRKVDALTYADEVLEALINDLPKDLPTFPALEVSYDRSDDAANKDGRAGIPLRKLFKESAITDIPFASSPTHQRPPTELRLPYLPPILPPLDEASYLSLMTYALYVRQDTSLARTVFVHMIAIRNPALTPGPPVWTTLQNAVIGSATLGEPRSKGESRSSWRTGAHMNLERVDEILSRVVTSEEKDRMFSLSDEMSQAGGTTSNVPSSH
;
A
#
# COMPACT_ATOMS: atom_id res chain seq x y z
N MET A 1 43.98 26.00 -31.42
CA MET A 1 43.55 25.46 -30.11
C MET A 1 42.70 26.49 -29.39
N LYS A 2 41.61 26.04 -28.74
CA LYS A 2 40.56 26.81 -28.03
C LYS A 2 39.50 27.47 -28.92
N CYS A 3 38.43 26.72 -29.18
CA CYS A 3 37.13 27.26 -29.56
C CYS A 3 36.11 26.76 -28.53
N LEU A 4 35.75 27.60 -27.56
CA LEU A 4 34.68 27.35 -26.59
C LEU A 4 33.49 28.21 -27.03
N GLN A 5 32.53 27.60 -27.70
CA GLN A 5 31.23 28.20 -27.95
C GLN A 5 30.45 28.26 -26.63
N ARG A 6 30.17 29.48 -26.17
CA ARG A 6 29.13 29.78 -25.17
C ARG A 6 27.78 29.53 -25.84
N ILE A 7 27.09 28.46 -25.43
CA ILE A 7 25.67 28.30 -25.71
C ILE A 7 24.92 29.08 -24.63
N THR A 8 24.41 30.26 -24.99
CA THR A 8 23.36 30.96 -24.25
C THR A 8 22.06 30.17 -24.40
N VAL A 9 21.59 29.54 -23.32
CA VAL A 9 20.25 28.94 -23.26
C VAL A 9 19.25 30.08 -23.04
N SER A 10 18.51 30.41 -24.09
CA SER A 10 17.33 31.27 -24.01
C SER A 10 16.23 30.55 -23.23
N THR A 11 15.97 31.01 -22.02
CA THR A 11 14.80 30.60 -21.24
C THR A 11 13.54 31.15 -21.91
N VAL A 12 12.83 30.29 -22.63
CA VAL A 12 11.45 30.56 -23.06
C VAL A 12 10.58 30.55 -21.80
N LYS A 13 10.11 31.72 -21.37
CA LYS A 13 9.03 31.85 -20.40
C LYS A 13 7.74 31.37 -21.07
N VAL A 14 7.40 30.10 -20.86
CA VAL A 14 6.04 29.61 -21.12
C VAL A 14 5.17 30.13 -19.98
N GLY A 15 4.42 31.19 -20.26
CA GLY A 15 3.37 31.69 -19.38
C GLY A 15 2.22 30.70 -19.35
N THR A 16 2.18 29.83 -18.34
CA THR A 16 0.96 29.10 -18.00
C THR A 16 -0.06 30.08 -17.42
N ALA A 17 -1.01 30.47 -18.26
CA ALA A 17 -2.25 31.10 -17.84
C ALA A 17 -3.06 30.10 -16.99
N ILE A 18 -2.99 30.27 -15.67
CA ILE A 18 -3.88 29.57 -14.74
C ILE A 18 -5.22 30.30 -14.79
N HIS A 19 -6.19 29.73 -15.52
CA HIS A 19 -7.59 30.10 -15.37
C HIS A 19 -8.03 29.74 -13.94
N GLY A 20 -8.10 30.76 -13.09
CA GLY A 20 -8.71 30.67 -11.77
C GLY A 20 -10.22 30.52 -11.90
N PHE A 21 -10.71 29.29 -11.83
CA PHE A 21 -12.12 29.03 -11.52
C PHE A 21 -12.38 29.43 -10.07
N ALA A 22 -12.81 30.68 -9.89
CA ALA A 22 -13.37 31.18 -8.66
C ALA A 22 -14.76 30.56 -8.45
N LEU A 23 -14.81 29.40 -7.79
CA LEU A 23 -16.05 28.90 -7.20
C LEU A 23 -16.42 29.81 -6.02
N GLY A 24 -17.30 30.77 -6.31
CA GLY A 24 -17.96 31.61 -5.32
C GLY A 24 -18.74 30.74 -4.34
N ARG A 25 -18.16 30.47 -3.17
CA ARG A 25 -18.93 30.02 -2.01
C ARG A 25 -19.77 31.19 -1.50
N GLN A 26 -21.05 31.20 -1.88
CA GLN A 26 -22.07 31.96 -1.18
C GLN A 26 -22.02 31.63 0.32
N LYS A 27 -21.64 32.62 1.12
CA LYS A 27 -21.78 32.58 2.58
C LYS A 27 -23.27 32.76 2.89
N HIS A 28 -23.99 31.67 3.12
CA HIS A 28 -25.25 31.75 3.86
C HIS A 28 -24.95 32.12 5.31
N THR A 29 -25.10 33.40 5.63
CA THR A 29 -25.15 33.94 6.99
C THR A 29 -26.48 33.59 7.63
N GLY A 30 -26.67 32.31 7.98
CA GLY A 30 -27.74 31.88 8.87
C GLY A 30 -27.47 32.39 10.29
N ARG A 31 -28.05 33.54 10.65
CA ARG A 31 -28.18 34.00 12.05
C ARG A 31 -28.93 32.93 12.85
N ARG A 32 -28.20 32.07 13.56
CA ARG A 32 -28.75 31.28 14.66
C ARG A 32 -28.84 32.19 15.88
N LEU A 33 -30.06 32.56 16.25
CA LEU A 33 -30.37 33.19 17.53
C LEU A 33 -29.84 32.30 18.66
N LYS A 34 -28.98 32.87 19.51
CA LYS A 34 -28.58 32.27 20.78
C LYS A 34 -29.81 32.26 21.70
N GLY A 35 -30.41 31.10 21.91
CA GLY A 35 -31.30 30.88 23.04
C GLY A 35 -30.48 30.86 24.34
N PRO A 36 -30.99 31.43 25.45
CA PRO A 36 -30.28 31.43 26.71
C PRO A 36 -30.18 30.01 27.29
N ALA A 37 -29.07 29.76 27.98
CA ALA A 37 -28.76 28.51 28.66
C ALA A 37 -29.88 28.13 29.64
N ARG A 38 -30.58 27.04 29.35
CA ARG A 38 -31.70 26.51 30.15
C ARG A 38 -31.26 25.55 31.26
N THR A 39 -30.00 25.62 31.67
CA THR A 39 -29.43 24.73 32.71
C THR A 39 -29.12 25.42 34.03
N GLU A 40 -29.21 26.75 34.13
CA GLU A 40 -29.03 27.48 35.41
C GLU A 40 -30.36 27.80 36.12
N GLN A 41 -31.52 27.57 35.50
CA GLN A 41 -32.83 27.84 36.13
C GLN A 41 -33.41 26.67 36.94
N LEU A 42 -32.89 25.45 36.80
CA LEU A 42 -33.36 24.29 37.55
C LEU A 42 -32.71 24.17 38.93
N ASP A 43 -31.47 24.66 39.10
CA ASP A 43 -30.80 24.64 40.41
C ASP A 43 -31.28 25.77 41.32
N THR A 44 -31.78 26.89 40.77
CA THR A 44 -32.31 28.01 41.57
C THR A 44 -33.77 27.81 42.01
N MET A 45 -34.56 26.97 41.31
CA MET A 45 -35.93 26.64 41.73
C MET A 45 -36.00 25.57 42.84
N LEU A 46 -34.92 24.81 43.08
CA LEU A 46 -34.85 23.83 44.17
C LEU A 46 -34.39 24.43 45.51
N ALA A 47 -34.00 25.71 45.55
CA ALA A 47 -33.55 26.38 46.76
C ALA A 47 -34.69 26.95 47.64
N PHE A 48 -35.95 26.94 47.17
CA PHE A 48 -37.09 27.56 47.88
C PHE A 48 -38.04 26.58 48.59
N SER A 49 -37.74 25.29 48.60
CA SER A 49 -38.46 24.31 49.43
C SER A 49 -37.50 23.79 50.48
N GLY A 50 -37.70 24.21 51.73
CA GLY A 50 -36.93 23.78 52.92
C GLY A 50 -37.10 22.29 53.27
N LEU A 51 -37.26 21.43 52.28
CA LEU A 51 -37.23 19.98 52.42
C LEU A 51 -35.77 19.52 52.29
N ALA A 52 -35.16 19.26 53.44
CA ALA A 52 -33.89 18.55 53.51
C ALA A 52 -34.07 17.14 52.92
N ILE A 53 -33.85 17.01 51.60
CA ILE A 53 -33.72 15.70 50.96
C ILE A 53 -32.43 15.10 51.53
N PRO A 54 -32.48 13.95 52.23
CA PRO A 54 -31.26 13.30 52.70
C PRO A 54 -30.40 13.02 51.48
N LYS A 55 -29.19 13.58 51.43
CA LYS A 55 -28.18 13.29 50.40
C LYS A 55 -27.82 11.81 50.51
N LYS A 56 -28.65 10.92 49.96
CA LYS A 56 -28.27 9.54 49.71
C LYS A 56 -27.04 9.63 48.83
N HIS A 57 -25.90 9.24 49.39
CA HIS A 57 -24.64 9.13 48.67
C HIS A 57 -24.84 8.09 47.57
N VAL A 58 -25.30 8.53 46.39
CA VAL A 58 -25.44 7.66 45.23
C VAL A 58 -24.02 7.31 44.80
N GLN A 59 -23.57 6.13 45.22
CA GLN A 59 -22.31 5.58 44.74
C GLN A 59 -22.43 5.39 43.23
N LEU A 60 -21.72 6.23 42.46
CA LEU A 60 -21.65 6.06 41.02
C LEU A 60 -21.06 4.69 40.69
N PRO A 61 -21.54 4.02 39.64
CA PRO A 61 -20.99 2.73 39.22
C PRO A 61 -19.49 2.87 38.95
N ALA A 62 -18.73 1.81 39.28
CA ALA A 62 -17.26 1.81 39.20
C ALA A 62 -16.72 2.22 37.81
N SER A 63 -17.44 1.91 36.73
CA SER A 63 -17.12 2.32 35.35
C SER A 63 -17.17 3.84 35.15
N SER A 64 -18.16 4.51 35.75
CA SER A 64 -18.29 5.97 35.74
C SER A 64 -17.19 6.63 36.55
N GLN A 65 -16.82 6.06 37.69
CA GLN A 65 -15.69 6.55 38.51
C GLN A 65 -14.36 6.43 37.76
N ARG A 66 -14.11 5.28 37.09
CA ARG A 66 -12.92 5.07 36.24
C ARG A 66 -12.82 6.11 35.13
N THR A 67 -13.93 6.38 34.44
CA THR A 67 -13.99 7.35 33.34
C THR A 67 -13.73 8.78 33.84
N ARG A 68 -14.35 9.18 34.96
CA ARG A 68 -14.10 10.49 35.59
C ARG A 68 -12.64 10.66 35.99
N ARG A 69 -12.03 9.65 36.60
CA ARG A 69 -10.59 9.67 36.98
C ARG A 69 -9.68 9.78 35.77
N SER A 70 -9.89 8.96 34.73
CA SER A 70 -9.15 9.09 33.48
C SER A 70 -9.30 10.46 32.83
N GLY A 71 -10.49 11.08 32.94
CA GLY A 71 -10.75 12.44 32.49
C GLY A 71 -9.93 13.50 33.23
N ALA A 72 -9.94 13.46 34.56
CA ALA A 72 -9.18 14.38 35.41
C ALA A 72 -7.66 14.27 35.16
N ILE A 73 -7.13 13.04 35.09
CA ILE A 73 -5.72 12.79 34.76
C ILE A 73 -5.38 13.33 33.36
N ALA A 74 -6.26 13.12 32.38
CA ALA A 74 -6.02 13.62 31.03
C ALA A 74 -6.02 15.16 30.95
N GLN A 75 -6.81 15.84 31.79
CA GLN A 75 -6.75 17.30 31.94
C GLN A 75 -5.43 17.76 32.57
N GLN A 76 -4.97 17.08 33.63
CA GLN A 76 -3.67 17.36 34.25
C GLN A 76 -2.51 17.15 33.26
N VAL A 77 -2.51 16.02 32.55
CA VAL A 77 -1.54 15.72 31.49
C VAL A 77 -1.54 16.80 30.42
N ARG A 78 -2.71 17.28 29.99
CA ARG A 78 -2.82 18.38 29.03
C ARG A 78 -2.20 19.67 29.59
N ALA A 79 -2.53 20.05 30.82
CA ALA A 79 -2.04 21.27 31.44
C ALA A 79 -0.50 21.24 31.61
N LEU A 80 0.08 20.11 32.03
CA LEU A 80 1.52 19.94 32.15
C LEU A 80 2.21 19.96 30.78
N ALA A 81 1.65 19.27 29.78
CA ALA A 81 2.19 19.26 28.43
C ALA A 81 2.14 20.65 27.77
N GLN A 82 1.06 21.42 27.98
CA GLN A 82 0.96 22.82 27.51
C GLN A 82 2.02 23.74 28.12
N LYS A 83 2.46 23.45 29.35
CA LYS A 83 3.58 24.14 30.02
C LYS A 83 4.96 23.60 29.60
N GLY A 84 5.03 22.59 28.73
CA GLY A 84 6.27 21.96 28.30
C GLY A 84 6.88 20.96 29.30
N HIS A 85 6.17 20.61 30.38
CA HIS A 85 6.63 19.67 31.40
C HIS A 85 6.44 18.20 30.97
N TYR A 86 7.07 17.80 29.86
CA TYR A 86 6.87 16.48 29.27
C TYR A 86 7.39 15.33 30.13
N LYS A 87 8.48 15.53 30.88
CA LYS A 87 9.04 14.51 31.78
C LYS A 87 8.03 14.09 32.84
N SER A 88 7.40 15.05 33.50
CA SER A 88 6.34 14.81 34.49
C SER A 88 5.11 14.13 33.88
N VAL A 89 4.79 14.44 32.62
CA VAL A 89 3.72 13.72 31.90
C VAL A 89 4.11 12.26 31.67
N ASP A 90 5.35 11.98 31.24
CA ASP A 90 5.83 10.62 31.05
C ASP A 90 5.84 9.83 32.36
N GLU A 91 6.28 10.41 33.48
CA GLU A 91 6.21 9.82 34.82
C GLU A 91 4.78 9.46 35.22
N ILE A 92 3.81 10.36 35.01
CA ILE A 92 2.39 10.09 35.25
C ILE A 92 1.92 8.90 34.41
N LEU A 93 2.24 8.87 33.11
CA LEU A 93 1.82 7.79 32.22
C LEU A 93 2.47 6.44 32.57
N HIS A 94 3.74 6.42 32.94
CA HIS A 94 4.43 5.21 33.39
C HIS A 94 3.89 4.71 34.73
N THR A 95 3.55 5.61 35.65
CA THR A 95 2.91 5.25 36.93
C THR A 95 1.54 4.60 36.69
N LEU A 96 0.74 5.15 35.78
CA LEU A 96 -0.57 4.59 35.41
C LEU A 96 -0.47 3.23 34.72
N ASP A 97 0.59 3.00 33.94
CA ASP A 97 0.84 1.72 33.27
C ASP A 97 1.29 0.63 34.27
N ARG A 98 2.04 1.01 35.32
CA ARG A 98 2.52 0.10 36.38
C ARG A 98 1.50 -0.16 37.47
N ALA A 99 0.56 0.76 37.73
CA ALA A 99 -0.42 0.66 38.81
C ALA A 99 -1.24 -0.65 38.88
N PRO A 100 -1.67 -1.27 37.76
CA PRO A 100 -2.36 -2.56 37.81
C PRO A 100 -1.52 -3.72 38.34
N ARG A 101 -0.19 -3.56 38.42
CA ARG A 101 0.75 -4.62 38.82
C ARG A 101 1.13 -4.59 40.30
N GLY A 102 0.40 -3.82 41.13
CA GLY A 102 0.66 -3.74 42.58
C GLY A 102 1.94 -2.98 42.95
N TYR A 103 2.52 -2.22 42.02
CA TYR A 103 3.75 -1.45 42.26
C TYR A 103 3.41 -0.12 42.96
N SER A 104 3.80 0.01 44.22
CA SER A 104 3.78 1.29 44.94
C SER A 104 5.12 2.00 44.66
N PRO A 105 5.14 3.18 44.03
CA PRO A 105 6.40 3.91 43.86
C PRO A 105 6.93 4.36 45.24
N LEU A 106 8.21 4.10 45.49
CA LEU A 106 8.95 4.70 46.60
C LEU A 106 9.07 6.21 46.33
N PRO A 107 8.76 7.09 47.29
CA PRO A 107 8.89 8.53 47.10
C PRO A 107 10.37 8.88 46.93
N ASP A 108 10.69 9.56 45.83
CA ASP A 108 12.01 10.16 45.60
C ASP A 108 12.00 11.61 46.10
N ASP A 109 13.08 11.99 46.76
CA ASP A 109 13.14 13.09 47.73
C ASP A 109 13.04 14.47 47.05
N GLY A 110 12.00 15.25 47.38
CA GLY A 110 11.95 16.70 47.14
C GLY A 110 11.06 17.25 46.01
N MET A 111 10.51 16.42 45.13
CA MET A 111 9.44 16.88 44.21
C MET A 111 8.08 16.57 44.85
N GLN A 112 7.18 17.56 44.97
CA GLN A 112 5.76 17.31 45.30
C GLN A 112 5.13 16.51 44.14
N VAL A 113 5.45 15.23 44.06
CA VAL A 113 4.78 14.28 43.19
C VAL A 113 3.36 14.22 43.73
N VAL A 114 2.42 14.76 42.96
CA VAL A 114 0.99 14.60 43.21
C VAL A 114 0.76 13.11 43.41
N THR A 115 0.48 12.70 44.64
CA THR A 115 0.28 11.30 45.01
C THR A 115 -1.01 10.88 44.35
N ILE A 116 -0.92 10.34 43.14
CA ILE A 116 -2.07 9.76 42.45
C ILE A 116 -2.32 8.44 43.17
N PRO A 117 -3.44 8.27 43.90
CA PRO A 117 -3.74 6.99 44.54
C PRO A 117 -3.72 5.88 43.47
N PRO A 118 -3.27 4.65 43.80
CA PRO A 118 -3.24 3.53 42.87
C PRO A 118 -4.65 3.35 42.31
N SER A 119 -4.84 3.86 41.10
CA SER A 119 -6.16 4.10 40.56
C SER A 119 -6.39 3.18 39.40
N ASN A 120 -7.59 2.59 39.34
CA ASN A 120 -8.08 1.83 38.20
C ASN A 120 -8.23 2.68 36.91
N ALA A 121 -7.65 3.88 36.84
CA ALA A 121 -7.72 4.75 35.69
C ALA A 121 -7.06 4.10 34.46
N SER A 122 -7.67 4.26 33.29
CA SER A 122 -7.08 3.80 32.05
C SER A 122 -5.97 4.76 31.59
N VAL A 123 -4.78 4.23 31.34
CA VAL A 123 -3.63 4.96 30.75
C VAL A 123 -3.89 5.43 29.30
N ARG A 124 -4.85 4.80 28.63
CA ARG A 124 -5.16 5.02 27.21
C ARG A 124 -5.55 6.47 26.90
N PHE A 125 -6.51 7.03 27.64
CA PHE A 125 -7.04 8.36 27.33
C PHE A 125 -6.04 9.49 27.60
N PRO A 126 -5.34 9.53 28.76
CA PRO A 126 -4.26 10.48 29.01
C PRO A 126 -3.13 10.39 27.95
N SER A 127 -2.72 9.17 27.56
CA SER A 127 -1.68 8.99 26.53
C SER A 127 -2.10 9.56 25.16
N HIS A 128 -3.35 9.35 24.75
CA HIS A 128 -3.89 9.98 23.54
C HIS A 128 -3.88 11.51 23.61
N VAL A 129 -4.27 12.08 24.75
CA VAL A 129 -4.25 13.54 24.93
C VAL A 129 -2.83 14.08 24.85
N PHE A 130 -1.87 13.37 25.46
CA PHE A 130 -0.46 13.74 25.40
C PHE A 130 0.10 13.73 23.98
N MET A 131 -0.10 12.65 23.22
CA MET A 131 0.36 12.56 21.83
C MET A 131 -0.24 13.67 20.96
N HIS A 132 -1.53 13.96 21.09
CA HIS A 132 -2.16 15.08 20.37
C HIS A 132 -1.58 16.44 20.77
N GLN A 133 -1.19 16.61 22.04
CA GLN A 133 -0.49 17.83 22.45
C GLN A 133 0.92 17.92 21.85
N LEU A 134 1.67 16.82 21.81
CA LEU A 134 2.98 16.76 21.13
C LEU A 134 2.86 17.14 19.64
N LEU A 135 1.78 16.74 18.97
CA LEU A 135 1.51 17.15 17.59
C LEU A 135 1.24 18.66 17.46
N ARG A 136 0.47 19.25 18.38
CA ARG A 136 0.24 20.72 18.42
C ARG A 136 1.53 21.49 18.68
N ASP A 137 2.40 20.95 19.52
CA ASP A 137 3.71 21.53 19.83
C ASP A 137 4.76 21.25 18.75
N ASN A 138 4.34 20.73 17.59
CA ASN A 138 5.18 20.44 16.44
C ASN A 138 6.29 19.41 16.71
N LYS A 139 6.03 18.40 17.54
CA LYS A 139 6.97 17.33 17.95
C LYS A 139 6.50 15.93 17.49
N PRO A 140 6.37 15.68 16.18
CA PRO A 140 5.80 14.43 15.67
C PRO A 140 6.68 13.20 15.97
N VAL A 141 8.00 13.33 16.01
CA VAL A 141 8.90 12.22 16.35
C VAL A 141 8.73 11.77 17.81
N ARG A 142 8.54 12.71 18.74
CA ARG A 142 8.24 12.36 20.14
C ARG A 142 6.86 11.71 20.26
N ALA A 143 5.88 12.20 19.50
CA ALA A 143 4.56 11.58 19.45
C ALA A 143 4.64 10.14 18.89
N ALA A 144 5.48 9.90 17.88
CA ALA A 144 5.74 8.59 17.32
C ALA A 144 6.35 7.64 18.35
N ARG A 145 7.41 8.05 19.06
CA ARG A 145 8.00 7.23 20.15
C ARG A 145 7.00 6.88 21.24
N LYS A 146 6.11 7.83 21.60
CA LYS A 146 5.07 7.54 22.59
C LYS A 146 4.01 6.59 22.05
N LEU A 147 3.71 6.66 20.76
CA LEU A 147 2.85 5.71 20.07
C LEU A 147 3.48 4.32 20.06
N GLU A 148 4.78 4.19 19.79
CA GLU A 148 5.50 2.91 19.86
C GLU A 148 5.36 2.28 21.25
N TRP A 149 5.65 3.04 22.30
CA TRP A 149 5.48 2.60 23.69
C TRP A 149 4.05 2.11 23.98
N MET A 150 3.02 2.79 23.46
CA MET A 150 1.63 2.34 23.63
C MET A 150 1.35 1.02 22.91
N ILE A 151 1.86 0.86 21.69
CA ILE A 151 1.64 -0.36 20.89
C ILE A 151 2.35 -1.55 21.55
N GLU A 152 3.60 -1.37 21.95
CA GLU A 152 4.41 -2.38 22.65
C GLU A 152 3.82 -2.75 24.02
N GLY A 153 3.30 -1.76 24.75
CA GLY A 153 2.59 -1.96 26.02
C GLY A 153 1.19 -2.58 25.87
N GLY A 154 0.73 -2.91 24.66
CA GLY A 154 -0.61 -3.45 24.41
C GLY A 154 -1.74 -2.44 24.65
N VAL A 155 -1.41 -1.14 24.79
CA VAL A 155 -2.40 -0.08 25.00
C VAL A 155 -3.06 0.24 23.67
N ARG A 156 -4.34 -0.12 23.53
CA ARG A 156 -5.11 0.06 22.30
C ARG A 156 -5.05 1.50 21.77
N VAL A 157 -4.49 1.67 20.58
CA VAL A 157 -4.41 2.96 19.89
C VAL A 157 -5.67 3.18 19.05
N ARG A 158 -6.23 4.39 19.08
CA ARG A 158 -7.23 4.84 18.11
C ARG A 158 -6.60 5.11 16.74
N THR A 159 -7.19 4.57 15.67
CA THR A 159 -6.75 4.79 14.27
C THR A 159 -6.55 6.28 13.98
N ARG A 160 -7.49 7.16 14.36
CA ARG A 160 -7.33 8.61 14.16
C ARG A 160 -6.05 9.22 14.76
N THR A 161 -5.56 8.70 15.89
CA THR A 161 -4.30 9.17 16.47
C THR A 161 -3.10 8.64 15.70
N PHE A 162 -3.14 7.35 15.30
CA PHE A 162 -2.13 6.77 14.43
C PHE A 162 -2.02 7.56 13.12
N ASN A 163 -3.17 7.85 12.50
CA ASN A 163 -3.30 8.66 11.30
C ASN A 163 -2.67 10.04 11.49
N ALA A 164 -3.05 10.75 12.56
CA ALA A 164 -2.56 12.10 12.82
C ALA A 164 -1.03 12.15 13.00
N ILE A 165 -0.46 11.16 13.69
CA ILE A 165 1.00 11.08 13.90
C ILE A 165 1.70 10.77 12.58
N THR A 166 1.21 9.79 11.82
CA THR A 166 1.76 9.42 10.51
C THR A 166 1.72 10.61 9.55
N SER A 167 0.57 11.27 9.41
CA SER A 167 0.43 12.48 8.60
C SER A 167 1.36 13.60 9.05
N ALA A 168 1.53 13.80 10.37
CA ALA A 168 2.41 14.84 10.89
C ALA A 168 3.89 14.55 10.58
N LEU A 169 4.35 13.31 10.71
CA LEU A 169 5.69 12.89 10.28
C LEU A 169 5.91 13.19 8.79
N LEU A 170 5.00 12.74 7.93
CA LEU A 170 5.13 12.89 6.48
C LEU A 170 4.97 14.35 6.01
N SER A 171 4.23 15.18 6.75
CA SER A 171 4.10 16.62 6.48
C SER A 171 5.39 17.41 6.73
N LYS A 172 6.32 16.84 7.50
CA LYS A 172 7.61 17.46 7.82
C LYS A 172 8.72 17.08 6.87
N MET A 173 8.44 16.20 5.91
CA MET A 173 9.39 15.91 4.85
C MET A 173 9.76 17.21 4.15
N PRO A 174 11.06 17.43 3.88
CA PRO A 174 11.47 18.57 3.11
C PRO A 174 10.71 18.52 1.79
N LYS A 175 9.91 19.55 1.53
CA LYS A 175 9.39 19.76 0.17
C LYS A 175 10.62 19.81 -0.71
N PHE A 176 10.60 19.06 -1.81
CA PHE A 176 11.69 18.99 -2.77
C PHE A 176 11.92 20.38 -3.35
N THR A 177 12.64 21.21 -2.62
CA THR A 177 13.25 22.42 -3.16
C THR A 177 14.49 21.89 -3.83
N VAL A 178 14.52 21.99 -5.15
CA VAL A 178 15.71 21.74 -5.96
C VAL A 178 16.74 22.79 -5.54
N LYS A 179 17.34 22.60 -4.36
CA LYS A 179 18.56 23.29 -4.02
C LYS A 179 19.59 22.63 -4.92
N GLU A 180 20.15 23.41 -5.83
CA GLU A 180 21.29 22.98 -6.61
C GLU A 180 22.28 22.30 -5.64
N PRO A 181 22.82 21.13 -6.00
CA PRO A 181 23.73 20.40 -5.13
C PRO A 181 24.85 21.35 -4.73
N ASP A 182 24.91 21.70 -3.44
CA ASP A 182 25.99 22.49 -2.88
C ASP A 182 27.29 21.71 -3.15
N LYS A 183 28.05 22.17 -4.17
CA LYS A 183 29.30 21.55 -4.64
C LYS A 183 30.34 21.36 -3.53
N ALA A 184 30.15 21.99 -2.37
CA ALA A 184 31.05 21.93 -1.22
C ALA A 184 30.94 20.64 -0.39
N ASN A 185 29.86 19.84 -0.50
CA ASN A 185 29.65 18.64 0.35
C ASN A 185 29.72 17.29 -0.38
N GLU A 186 30.14 17.27 -1.65
CA GLU A 186 30.33 16.02 -2.41
C GLU A 186 31.44 15.11 -1.83
N GLY A 187 32.31 15.63 -0.96
CA GLY A 187 33.44 14.87 -0.40
C GLY A 187 33.12 13.91 0.75
N ASN A 188 31.98 14.04 1.44
CA ASN A 188 31.73 13.28 2.67
C ASN A 188 30.35 12.61 2.78
N THR A 189 29.52 12.72 1.75
CA THR A 189 28.41 11.77 1.59
C THR A 189 29.00 10.49 1.02
N GLY A 190 29.72 9.76 1.87
CA GLY A 190 30.23 8.43 1.56
C GLY A 190 29.12 7.69 0.84
N THR A 191 29.38 7.33 -0.40
CA THR A 191 28.46 6.54 -1.22
C THR A 191 28.22 5.31 -0.40
N GLN A 192 27.12 5.28 0.37
CA GLN A 192 26.61 4.08 0.98
C GLN A 192 26.33 3.21 -0.23
N ARG A 193 27.34 2.41 -0.61
CA ARG A 193 27.17 1.28 -1.50
C ARG A 193 25.95 0.60 -0.92
N LEU A 194 24.90 0.55 -1.74
CA LEU A 194 23.73 -0.27 -1.43
C LEU A 194 24.31 -1.59 -0.97
N ASP A 195 24.17 -1.88 0.33
CA ASP A 195 24.67 -3.12 0.90
C ASP A 195 24.03 -4.19 0.04
N GLU A 196 24.84 -4.86 -0.78
CA GLU A 196 24.32 -5.69 -1.86
C GLU A 196 23.46 -6.83 -1.29
N THR A 197 23.66 -7.18 -0.02
CA THR A 197 22.87 -8.15 0.73
C THR A 197 21.55 -7.60 1.26
N ALA A 198 21.32 -6.28 1.21
CA ALA A 198 20.15 -5.65 1.79
C ALA A 198 18.84 -6.12 1.11
N VAL A 199 18.84 -6.44 -0.18
CA VAL A 199 17.64 -6.96 -0.88
C VAL A 199 17.20 -8.31 -0.31
N ALA A 200 18.13 -9.11 0.21
CA ALA A 200 17.84 -10.39 0.85
C ALA A 200 17.38 -10.25 2.31
N ARG A 201 17.66 -9.11 2.94
CA ARG A 201 17.23 -8.87 4.32
C ARG A 201 15.74 -8.53 4.34
N PRO A 202 15.01 -8.95 5.38
CA PRO A 202 13.67 -8.45 5.64
C PRO A 202 13.65 -6.92 5.54
N PHE A 203 12.58 -6.36 4.98
CA PHE A 203 12.42 -4.92 4.90
C PHE A 203 12.45 -4.32 6.32
N THR A 204 13.46 -3.51 6.62
CA THR A 204 13.62 -2.80 7.90
C THR A 204 13.61 -1.29 7.67
N SER A 205 13.06 -0.56 8.63
CA SER A 205 13.00 0.91 8.59
C SER A 205 14.38 1.58 8.57
N ASP A 206 15.41 0.92 9.11
CA ASP A 206 16.80 1.45 9.18
C ASP A 206 17.43 1.75 7.82
N ARG A 207 16.89 1.17 6.74
CA ARG A 207 17.34 1.41 5.37
C ARG A 207 16.95 2.80 4.83
N ILE A 208 15.99 3.44 5.46
CA ILE A 208 15.42 4.69 4.99
C ILE A 208 16.28 5.85 5.50
N ARG A 209 16.79 6.65 4.55
CA ARG A 209 17.75 7.72 4.85
C ARG A 209 17.11 8.85 5.67
N GLU A 210 15.87 9.20 5.34
CA GLU A 210 15.21 10.33 5.96
C GLU A 210 14.46 9.95 7.23
N THR A 211 14.68 10.72 8.28
CA THR A 211 14.25 10.38 9.64
C THR A 211 12.75 10.28 9.81
N PHE A 212 11.95 11.12 9.14
CA PHE A 212 10.50 11.12 9.28
C PHE A 212 9.83 9.97 8.51
N CYS A 213 10.28 9.67 7.29
CA CYS A 213 9.93 8.49 6.48
C CYS A 213 10.26 7.23 7.28
N ARG A 214 11.49 7.15 7.81
CA ARG A 214 11.98 6.01 8.59
C ARG A 214 11.09 5.76 9.80
N GLN A 215 10.77 6.81 10.55
CA GLN A 215 9.89 6.72 11.71
C GLN A 215 8.47 6.30 11.32
N ALA A 216 7.94 6.78 10.19
CA ALA A 216 6.63 6.38 9.70
C ALA A 216 6.60 4.91 9.28
N VAL A 217 7.64 4.43 8.59
CA VAL A 217 7.77 3.00 8.24
C VAL A 217 7.94 2.13 9.49
N ALA A 218 8.76 2.54 10.44
CA ALA A 218 8.92 1.84 11.72
C ALA A 218 7.57 1.70 12.44
N LEU A 219 6.76 2.75 12.48
CA LEU A 219 5.40 2.70 13.04
C LEU A 219 4.48 1.73 12.28
N LEU A 220 4.54 1.69 10.95
CA LEU A 220 3.73 0.74 10.16
C LEU A 220 4.16 -0.71 10.38
N GLN A 221 5.45 -0.96 10.52
CA GLN A 221 6.01 -2.27 10.86
C GLN A 221 5.62 -2.70 12.28
N LEU A 222 5.70 -1.78 13.25
CA LEU A 222 5.25 -2.06 14.62
C LEU A 222 3.74 -2.28 14.69
N ALA A 223 2.95 -1.50 13.95
CA ALA A 223 1.51 -1.73 13.83
C ALA A 223 1.19 -3.10 13.24
N ARG A 224 1.97 -3.55 12.25
CA ARG A 224 1.88 -4.89 11.64
C ARG A 224 2.10 -5.99 12.68
N THR A 225 3.21 -5.93 13.42
CA THR A 225 3.57 -6.98 14.39
C THR A 225 2.60 -7.07 15.56
N HIS A 226 1.95 -5.97 15.94
CA HIS A 226 1.00 -5.91 17.06
C HIS A 226 -0.48 -5.95 16.63
N GLY A 227 -0.79 -6.16 15.35
CA GLY A 227 -2.19 -6.21 14.86
C GLY A 227 -2.97 -4.91 15.04
N VAL A 228 -2.28 -3.77 15.01
CA VAL A 228 -2.91 -2.46 15.05
C VAL A 228 -3.46 -2.15 13.67
N LYS A 229 -4.74 -1.74 13.62
CA LYS A 229 -5.42 -1.40 12.36
C LYS A 229 -4.65 -0.31 11.60
N ARG A 230 -4.27 -0.64 10.36
CA ARG A 230 -3.63 0.24 9.38
C ARG A 230 -4.66 0.63 8.31
N GLU A 231 -4.47 1.75 7.63
CA GLU A 231 -5.34 2.20 6.53
C GLU A 231 -4.52 2.40 5.26
N MET A 232 -5.12 2.16 4.09
CA MET A 232 -4.41 2.17 2.80
C MET A 232 -3.68 3.48 2.53
N TRP A 233 -4.35 4.61 2.81
CA TRP A 233 -3.78 5.94 2.60
C TRP A 233 -2.48 6.17 3.39
N MET A 234 -2.24 5.46 4.51
CA MET A 234 -0.97 5.56 5.25
C MET A 234 0.18 5.03 4.39
N TYR A 235 -0.02 3.89 3.74
CA TYR A 235 0.96 3.30 2.83
C TYR A 235 1.15 4.17 1.60
N GLU A 236 0.07 4.70 1.02
CA GLU A 236 0.16 5.64 -0.10
C GLU A 236 1.06 6.83 0.24
N ARG A 237 0.86 7.45 1.42
CA ARG A 237 1.64 8.62 1.84
C ARG A 237 3.10 8.29 2.15
N VAL A 238 3.36 7.13 2.75
CA VAL A 238 4.73 6.67 2.99
C VAL A 238 5.44 6.37 1.67
N ILE A 239 4.76 5.69 0.74
CA ILE A 239 5.29 5.42 -0.60
C ILE A 239 5.57 6.73 -1.34
N ASP A 240 4.65 7.70 -1.30
CA ASP A 240 4.88 9.03 -1.87
C ASP A 240 6.13 9.70 -1.26
N GLY A 241 6.31 9.61 0.06
CA GLY A 241 7.49 10.12 0.76
C GLY A 241 8.80 9.44 0.33
N LEU A 242 8.78 8.11 0.15
CA LEU A 242 9.92 7.34 -0.34
C LEU A 242 10.24 7.69 -1.81
N MET A 243 9.22 7.86 -2.66
CA MET A 243 9.38 8.28 -4.06
C MET A 243 9.99 9.67 -4.18
N LEU A 244 9.54 10.63 -3.35
CA LEU A 244 10.11 11.98 -3.30
C LEU A 244 11.60 12.00 -2.91
N GLN A 245 12.08 10.95 -2.24
CA GLN A 245 13.47 10.80 -1.81
C GLN A 245 14.28 9.86 -2.72
N GLU A 246 13.72 9.45 -3.86
CA GLU A 246 14.32 8.50 -4.80
C GLU A 246 14.68 7.14 -4.17
N GLN A 247 13.96 6.75 -3.10
CA GLN A 247 14.08 5.46 -2.42
C GLN A 247 13.14 4.43 -3.06
N TYR A 248 13.39 4.15 -4.34
CA TYR A 248 12.55 3.26 -5.15
C TYR A 248 12.48 1.83 -4.59
N VAL A 249 13.62 1.32 -4.12
CA VAL A 249 13.76 -0.05 -3.61
C VAL A 249 12.93 -0.23 -2.35
N GLU A 250 13.00 0.71 -1.41
CA GLU A 250 12.27 0.66 -0.15
C GLU A 250 10.74 0.70 -0.38
N ALA A 251 10.26 1.47 -1.34
CA ALA A 251 8.84 1.49 -1.66
C ALA A 251 8.37 0.19 -2.33
N ALA A 252 9.17 -0.37 -3.25
CA ALA A 252 8.88 -1.67 -3.85
C ALA A 252 8.86 -2.79 -2.80
N LEU A 253 9.78 -2.77 -1.83
CA LEU A 253 9.78 -3.72 -0.70
C LEU A 253 8.57 -3.52 0.22
N LEU A 254 8.13 -2.29 0.44
CA LEU A 254 6.91 -2.02 1.21
C LEU A 254 5.66 -2.55 0.49
N PHE A 255 5.61 -2.44 -0.85
CA PHE A 255 4.55 -3.05 -1.66
C PHE A 255 4.59 -4.58 -1.61
N ASP A 256 5.76 -5.19 -1.78
CA ASP A 256 5.97 -6.64 -1.68
C ASP A 256 5.55 -7.18 -0.30
N MET A 257 5.85 -6.45 0.78
CA MET A 257 5.39 -6.77 2.13
C MET A 257 3.86 -6.77 2.24
N LEU A 258 3.17 -5.81 1.62
CA LEU A 258 1.70 -5.77 1.59
C LEU A 258 1.11 -6.96 0.82
N ALA A 259 1.70 -7.31 -0.32
CA ALA A 259 1.28 -8.46 -1.11
C ALA A 259 1.41 -9.77 -0.32
N LYS A 260 2.53 -9.95 0.38
CA LYS A 260 2.75 -11.10 1.27
C LYS A 260 1.78 -11.14 2.45
N ASP A 261 1.55 -10.00 3.12
CA ASP A 261 0.56 -9.91 4.21
C ASP A 261 -0.85 -10.32 3.73
N TRP A 262 -1.25 -9.82 2.55
CA TRP A 262 -2.53 -10.16 1.96
C TRP A 262 -2.63 -11.64 1.59
N GLN A 263 -1.59 -12.23 0.97
CA GLN A 263 -1.58 -13.67 0.68
C GLN A 263 -1.69 -14.52 1.94
N VAL A 264 -0.98 -14.16 3.01
CA VAL A 264 -1.08 -14.85 4.31
C VAL A 264 -2.48 -14.70 4.90
N GLN A 265 -3.17 -13.58 4.70
CA GLN A 265 -4.56 -13.46 5.12
C GLN A 265 -5.46 -14.43 4.35
N ARG A 266 -5.34 -14.45 3.02
CA ARG A 266 -6.12 -15.32 2.14
C ARG A 266 -5.89 -16.79 2.47
N ALA A 267 -4.63 -17.15 2.73
CA ALA A 267 -4.23 -18.47 3.24
C ALA A 267 -5.10 -18.94 4.39
N LEU A 268 -5.21 -18.07 5.38
CA LEU A 268 -5.87 -18.37 6.62
C LEU A 268 -7.38 -18.43 6.38
N GLU A 269 -7.94 -17.44 5.68
CA GLU A 269 -9.36 -17.44 5.30
C GLU A 269 -9.77 -18.75 4.61
N GLU A 270 -8.99 -19.23 3.63
CA GLU A 270 -9.24 -20.49 2.94
C GLU A 270 -9.14 -21.70 3.88
N ALA A 271 -8.12 -21.74 4.74
CA ALA A 271 -7.94 -22.81 5.72
C ALA A 271 -9.05 -22.85 6.78
N PHE A 272 -9.74 -21.73 7.05
CA PHE A 272 -10.88 -21.68 7.97
C PHE A 272 -12.23 -21.89 7.27
N CYS A 273 -12.36 -21.49 5.99
CA CYS A 273 -13.59 -21.63 5.21
C CYS A 273 -13.72 -23.02 4.57
N THR A 274 -12.63 -23.73 4.34
CA THR A 274 -12.69 -25.13 3.89
C THR A 274 -13.39 -25.94 4.98
N PRO A 275 -14.61 -26.46 4.74
CA PRO A 275 -15.32 -27.25 5.73
C PRO A 275 -14.45 -28.47 5.98
N VAL A 276 -13.76 -28.43 7.12
CA VAL A 276 -12.92 -29.51 7.57
C VAL A 276 -13.84 -30.72 7.66
N SER A 277 -13.69 -31.63 6.69
CA SER A 277 -14.34 -32.95 6.67
C SER A 277 -14.41 -33.46 8.09
N PRO A 278 -15.61 -33.83 8.61
CA PRO A 278 -15.95 -33.87 10.03
C PRO A 278 -14.83 -34.53 10.83
N LEU A 279 -13.91 -33.70 11.32
CA LEU A 279 -12.73 -34.19 11.97
C LEU A 279 -13.22 -34.70 13.34
N PRO A 280 -12.74 -35.87 13.78
CA PRO A 280 -13.11 -36.45 15.06
C PRO A 280 -12.94 -35.39 16.15
N GLN A 281 -13.85 -35.39 17.12
CA GLN A 281 -14.00 -34.40 18.20
C GLN A 281 -12.73 -34.23 19.04
N ILE A 282 -11.71 -33.58 18.49
CA ILE A 282 -10.43 -33.34 19.17
C ILE A 282 -10.65 -32.19 20.14
N THR A 283 -10.89 -32.60 21.38
CA THR A 283 -10.62 -31.91 22.65
C THR A 283 -9.63 -30.74 22.51
N SER A 284 -10.15 -29.51 22.64
CA SER A 284 -9.50 -28.28 23.16
C SER A 284 -7.97 -28.23 23.23
N GLN A 285 -7.26 -28.36 22.10
CA GLN A 285 -5.81 -28.20 22.11
C GLN A 285 -5.38 -26.72 22.08
N PRO A 286 -4.43 -26.29 22.94
CA PRO A 286 -3.93 -24.91 23.03
C PRO A 286 -3.26 -24.39 21.74
N LYS A 287 -2.95 -25.28 20.78
CA LYS A 287 -2.43 -24.91 19.46
C LYS A 287 -3.46 -24.16 18.61
N GLN A 288 -4.75 -24.47 18.73
CA GLN A 288 -5.81 -23.79 17.99
C GLN A 288 -5.96 -22.33 18.46
N THR A 289 -5.91 -22.08 19.77
CA THR A 289 -6.03 -20.71 20.33
C THR A 289 -4.95 -19.77 19.80
N LYS A 290 -3.71 -20.27 19.61
CA LYS A 290 -2.62 -19.48 19.01
C LYS A 290 -2.89 -19.13 17.54
N LEU A 291 -3.36 -20.09 16.75
CA LEU A 291 -3.73 -19.86 15.35
C LEU A 291 -4.88 -18.87 15.21
N TYR A 292 -5.91 -18.97 16.06
CA TYR A 292 -7.01 -18.00 16.11
C TYR A 292 -6.53 -16.59 16.48
N THR A 293 -5.58 -16.49 17.41
CA THR A 293 -5.01 -15.19 17.79
C THR A 293 -4.22 -14.58 16.62
N LEU A 294 -3.41 -15.38 15.92
CA LEU A 294 -2.68 -14.94 14.73
C LEU A 294 -3.64 -14.54 13.60
N LEU A 295 -4.69 -15.33 13.34
CA LEU A 295 -5.75 -14.97 12.40
C LEU A 295 -6.37 -13.63 12.79
N THR A 296 -6.74 -13.44 14.04
CA THR A 296 -7.38 -12.20 14.50
C THR A 296 -6.47 -10.99 14.27
N ILE A 297 -5.16 -11.13 14.53
CA ILE A 297 -4.16 -10.09 14.30
C ILE A 297 -4.02 -9.77 12.81
N LEU A 298 -3.92 -10.80 11.96
CA LEU A 298 -3.71 -10.67 10.52
C LEU A 298 -4.97 -10.19 9.80
N ALA A 299 -6.13 -10.78 10.07
CA ALA A 299 -7.42 -10.42 9.49
C ALA A 299 -7.85 -9.00 9.87
N ALA A 300 -7.53 -8.52 11.07
CA ALA A 300 -7.85 -7.15 11.48
C ALA A 300 -7.01 -6.07 10.77
N SER A 301 -5.93 -6.46 10.10
CA SER A 301 -4.83 -5.54 9.76
C SER A 301 -4.34 -5.62 8.32
N SER A 302 -4.73 -6.65 7.58
CA SER A 302 -4.32 -6.86 6.18
C SER A 302 -5.05 -5.91 5.26
N LEU A 303 -4.31 -5.29 4.35
CA LEU A 303 -4.87 -4.48 3.29
C LEU A 303 -4.42 -5.09 1.97
N PRO A 304 -5.32 -5.36 1.01
CA PRO A 304 -4.92 -5.82 -0.30
C PRO A 304 -4.08 -4.74 -0.97
N PRO A 305 -2.88 -5.03 -1.50
CA PRO A 305 -2.16 -4.04 -2.30
C PRO A 305 -3.03 -3.62 -3.49
N SER A 306 -3.00 -2.32 -3.81
CA SER A 306 -3.85 -1.76 -4.89
C SER A 306 -3.03 -1.49 -6.16
N SER A 307 -3.70 -1.53 -7.31
CA SER A 307 -3.11 -1.11 -8.59
C SER A 307 -2.68 0.36 -8.56
N SER A 308 -3.37 1.21 -7.79
CA SER A 308 -2.98 2.60 -7.58
C SER A 308 -1.62 2.73 -6.89
N LEU A 309 -1.32 1.88 -5.91
CA LEU A 309 -0.01 1.84 -5.26
C LEU A 309 1.09 1.38 -6.21
N LEU A 310 0.83 0.31 -6.96
CA LEU A 310 1.78 -0.17 -7.98
C LEU A 310 2.09 0.93 -9.00
N ARG A 311 1.06 1.62 -9.49
CA ARG A 311 1.21 2.75 -10.43
C ARG A 311 2.02 3.91 -9.86
N ARG A 312 1.83 4.25 -8.58
CA ARG A 312 2.61 5.29 -7.90
C ARG A 312 4.11 4.96 -7.83
N ILE A 313 4.47 3.68 -7.69
CA ILE A 313 5.87 3.23 -7.66
C ILE A 313 6.44 3.12 -9.07
N LEU A 314 5.70 2.49 -10.00
CA LEU A 314 6.19 2.23 -11.35
C LEU A 314 6.35 3.51 -12.18
N LYS A 315 5.48 4.51 -12.03
CA LYS A 315 5.55 5.73 -12.86
C LYS A 315 6.90 6.45 -12.73
N PRO A 316 7.43 6.77 -11.53
CA PRO A 316 8.78 7.34 -11.40
C PRO A 316 9.89 6.42 -11.92
N VAL A 317 9.72 5.10 -11.79
CA VAL A 317 10.69 4.10 -12.27
C VAL A 317 10.75 4.08 -13.80
N THR A 318 9.60 4.09 -14.48
CA THR A 318 9.53 4.13 -15.96
C THR A 318 9.94 5.50 -16.52
N GLU A 319 9.65 6.59 -15.82
CA GLU A 319 10.20 7.91 -16.14
C GLU A 319 11.74 7.90 -16.06
N MET A 320 12.33 7.22 -15.08
CA MET A 320 13.78 7.03 -15.01
C MET A 320 14.31 6.21 -16.20
N PHE A 321 13.59 5.18 -16.64
CA PHE A 321 13.95 4.42 -17.85
C PHE A 321 13.96 5.29 -19.10
N GLY A 322 12.98 6.18 -19.25
CA GLY A 322 12.96 7.21 -20.30
C GLY A 322 14.18 8.12 -20.24
N ARG A 323 14.54 8.61 -19.04
CA ARG A 323 15.75 9.43 -18.85
C ARG A 323 17.03 8.68 -19.24
N ILE A 324 17.12 7.39 -18.97
CA ILE A 324 18.30 6.58 -19.34
C ILE A 324 18.45 6.50 -20.87
N LYS A 325 17.36 6.54 -21.64
CA LYS A 325 17.42 6.61 -23.11
C LYS A 325 17.96 7.96 -23.59
N THR A 326 17.55 9.06 -22.95
CA THR A 326 17.89 10.43 -23.41
C THR A 326 19.24 10.93 -22.90
N PHE A 327 19.62 10.62 -21.66
CA PHE A 327 20.77 11.22 -21.00
C PHE A 327 21.99 10.31 -20.98
N ARG A 328 23.12 10.79 -21.53
CA ARG A 328 24.41 10.08 -21.50
C ARG A 328 25.05 10.02 -20.12
N TYR A 329 24.62 10.81 -19.15
CA TYR A 329 25.20 10.83 -17.81
C TYR A 329 24.07 10.84 -16.79
N LEU A 330 23.77 9.66 -16.24
CA LEU A 330 22.87 9.53 -15.09
C LEU A 330 23.64 8.90 -13.93
N PRO A 331 23.30 9.25 -12.69
CA PRO A 331 23.88 8.62 -11.52
C PRO A 331 23.62 7.10 -11.56
N THR A 332 24.68 6.29 -11.53
CA THR A 332 24.59 4.81 -11.58
C THR A 332 23.69 4.26 -10.48
N HIS A 333 23.74 4.85 -9.28
CA HIS A 333 22.88 4.47 -8.17
C HIS A 333 21.39 4.65 -8.47
N ALA A 334 20.98 5.76 -9.12
CA ALA A 334 19.58 5.99 -9.44
C ALA A 334 19.06 4.95 -10.44
N VAL A 335 19.86 4.67 -11.48
CA VAL A 335 19.57 3.61 -12.47
C VAL A 335 19.43 2.24 -11.79
N HIS A 336 20.40 1.87 -10.98
CA HIS A 336 20.39 0.58 -10.29
C HIS A 336 19.21 0.46 -9.32
N SER A 337 18.90 1.50 -8.55
CA SER A 337 17.74 1.52 -7.64
C SER A 337 16.41 1.37 -8.38
N SER A 338 16.24 2.02 -9.53
CA SER A 338 15.03 1.88 -10.35
C SER A 338 14.91 0.46 -10.94
N LEU A 339 16.00 -0.11 -11.45
CA LEU A 339 16.02 -1.50 -11.94
C LEU A 339 15.74 -2.51 -10.82
N GLN A 340 16.34 -2.32 -9.65
CA GLN A 340 16.13 -3.18 -8.49
C GLN A 340 14.69 -3.12 -7.98
N ALA A 341 14.10 -1.92 -7.90
CA ALA A 341 12.70 -1.73 -7.54
C ALA A 341 11.77 -2.43 -8.54
N TYR A 342 12.05 -2.29 -9.83
CA TYR A 342 11.30 -2.96 -10.88
C TYR A 342 11.34 -4.49 -10.76
N VAL A 343 12.53 -5.06 -10.54
CA VAL A 343 12.69 -6.51 -10.37
C VAL A 343 12.03 -7.04 -9.10
N ILE A 344 11.97 -6.26 -8.02
CA ILE A 344 11.19 -6.63 -6.83
C ILE A 344 9.71 -6.77 -7.20
N LEU A 345 9.14 -5.79 -7.91
CA LEU A 345 7.73 -5.84 -8.32
C LEU A 345 7.44 -6.97 -9.31
N LEU A 346 8.36 -7.24 -10.25
CA LEU A 346 8.28 -8.40 -11.13
C LEU A 346 8.37 -9.72 -10.37
N THR A 347 9.15 -9.76 -9.29
CA THR A 347 9.22 -10.95 -8.42
C THR A 347 7.88 -11.18 -7.74
N THR A 348 7.19 -10.12 -7.27
CA THR A 348 5.82 -10.21 -6.74
C THR A 348 4.83 -10.70 -7.80
N LEU A 349 4.99 -10.32 -9.09
CA LEU A 349 4.19 -10.83 -10.21
C LEU A 349 4.50 -12.29 -10.53
N HIS A 350 5.78 -12.67 -10.63
CA HIS A 350 6.23 -14.03 -10.89
C HIS A 350 5.69 -15.01 -9.84
N GLN A 351 5.66 -14.56 -8.59
CA GLN A 351 5.10 -15.27 -7.45
C GLN A 351 3.57 -15.17 -7.36
N ARG A 352 2.93 -14.48 -8.31
CA ARG A 352 1.47 -14.28 -8.40
C ARG A 352 0.86 -13.80 -7.09
N GLN A 353 1.53 -12.83 -6.46
CA GLN A 353 1.07 -12.21 -5.20
C GLN A 353 0.26 -10.93 -5.42
N ILE A 354 0.02 -10.57 -6.68
CA ILE A 354 -0.73 -9.38 -7.06
C ILE A 354 -2.24 -9.71 -7.07
N PRO A 355 -3.07 -9.06 -6.23
CA PRO A 355 -4.48 -9.38 -6.06
C PRO A 355 -5.40 -8.68 -7.08
N PHE A 356 -4.85 -8.16 -8.17
CA PHE A 356 -5.60 -7.39 -9.17
C PHE A 356 -5.17 -7.78 -10.58
N ALA A 357 -6.10 -7.60 -11.53
CA ALA A 357 -5.95 -8.02 -12.92
C ALA A 357 -5.03 -7.12 -13.75
N ASP A 358 -5.00 -5.82 -13.45
CA ASP A 358 -4.22 -4.81 -14.17
C ASP A 358 -2.71 -4.95 -13.88
N ILE A 359 -2.01 -5.67 -14.75
CA ILE A 359 -0.54 -5.79 -14.76
C ILE A 359 0.09 -5.04 -15.94
N SER A 360 -0.71 -4.30 -16.72
CA SER A 360 -0.28 -3.60 -17.94
C SER A 360 0.95 -2.73 -17.71
N LEU A 361 1.03 -2.06 -16.55
CA LEU A 361 2.15 -1.20 -16.17
C LEU A 361 3.47 -1.95 -16.00
N LEU A 362 3.43 -3.20 -15.54
CA LEU A 362 4.64 -4.01 -15.35
C LEU A 362 5.20 -4.48 -16.69
N SER A 363 4.34 -4.87 -17.63
CA SER A 363 4.77 -5.26 -18.98
C SER A 363 5.18 -4.06 -19.83
N GLU A 364 4.48 -2.92 -19.73
CA GLU A 364 4.90 -1.65 -20.36
C GLU A 364 6.25 -1.14 -19.83
N ALA A 365 6.55 -1.39 -18.55
CA ALA A 365 7.85 -1.05 -17.99
C ALA A 365 8.99 -1.80 -18.69
N VAL A 366 8.78 -3.02 -19.20
CA VAL A 366 9.81 -3.75 -19.99
C VAL A 366 10.10 -3.01 -21.29
N SER A 367 9.06 -2.63 -22.04
CA SER A 367 9.24 -1.97 -23.34
C SER A 367 9.87 -0.58 -23.23
N THR A 368 9.64 0.10 -22.10
CA THR A 368 10.27 1.38 -21.81
C THR A 368 11.70 1.25 -21.28
N CYS A 369 12.10 0.09 -20.73
CA CYS A 369 13.44 -0.13 -20.22
C CYS A 369 14.49 -0.14 -21.36
N PRO A 370 15.56 0.66 -21.28
CA PRO A 370 16.56 0.72 -22.35
C PRO A 370 17.41 -0.55 -22.43
N VAL A 371 17.48 -1.12 -23.63
CA VAL A 371 18.44 -2.18 -23.99
C VAL A 371 19.78 -1.53 -24.34
N ASN A 372 20.48 -1.00 -23.35
CA ASN A 372 21.83 -0.48 -23.56
C ASN A 372 22.84 -1.25 -22.69
N SER A 373 24.10 -1.23 -23.12
CA SER A 373 25.20 -1.92 -22.42
C SER A 373 25.42 -1.42 -20.98
N ARG A 374 24.84 -0.28 -20.59
CA ARG A 374 24.88 0.21 -19.21
C ARG A 374 23.86 -0.49 -18.33
N VAL A 375 22.63 -0.70 -18.80
CA VAL A 375 21.63 -1.49 -18.06
C VAL A 375 22.16 -2.89 -17.79
N GLN A 376 22.72 -3.54 -18.82
CA GLN A 376 23.28 -4.90 -18.71
C GLN A 376 24.45 -5.02 -17.72
N LYS A 377 25.17 -3.93 -17.45
CA LYS A 377 26.28 -3.90 -16.48
C LYS A 377 25.84 -3.74 -15.03
N ASN A 378 24.55 -3.53 -14.78
CA ASN A 378 24.01 -3.33 -13.44
C ASN A 378 23.16 -4.55 -13.05
N PRO A 379 23.78 -5.67 -12.63
CA PRO A 379 23.03 -6.82 -12.15
C PRO A 379 22.24 -6.42 -10.91
N VAL A 380 21.04 -6.96 -10.80
CA VAL A 380 20.12 -6.75 -9.67
C VAL A 380 19.91 -8.04 -8.91
N TRP A 381 19.47 -7.93 -7.67
CA TRP A 381 19.25 -9.06 -6.78
C TRP A 381 17.82 -9.57 -6.87
N VAL A 382 17.68 -10.89 -6.95
CA VAL A 382 16.41 -11.62 -6.85
C VAL A 382 16.50 -12.58 -5.67
N VAL A 383 15.48 -12.55 -4.82
CA VAL A 383 15.31 -13.49 -3.70
C VAL A 383 14.34 -14.59 -4.16
N ARG A 384 14.79 -15.85 -4.15
CA ARG A 384 13.94 -17.00 -4.48
C ARG A 384 13.04 -17.36 -3.31
N GLN A 385 11.83 -17.87 -3.59
CA GLN A 385 10.89 -18.30 -2.55
C GLN A 385 11.38 -19.52 -1.75
N GLU A 386 12.19 -20.38 -2.35
CA GLU A 386 12.62 -21.67 -1.78
C GLU A 386 13.63 -21.54 -0.62
N GLY A 387 13.78 -20.36 -0.03
CA GLY A 387 14.81 -20.09 0.98
C GLY A 387 16.24 -20.16 0.44
N GLY A 388 16.40 -20.19 -0.89
CA GLY A 388 17.70 -20.16 -1.54
C GLY A 388 18.40 -18.81 -1.33
N PRO A 389 19.75 -18.79 -1.42
CA PRO A 389 20.50 -17.54 -1.32
C PRO A 389 20.06 -16.55 -2.41
N PRO A 390 20.13 -15.24 -2.15
CA PRO A 390 19.85 -14.23 -3.16
C PRO A 390 20.78 -14.42 -4.37
N ARG A 391 20.24 -14.27 -5.58
CA ARG A 391 21.02 -14.37 -6.83
C ARG A 391 21.09 -13.02 -7.54
N LYS A 392 22.25 -12.72 -8.14
CA LYS A 392 22.40 -11.60 -9.08
C LYS A 392 21.91 -12.03 -10.46
N VAL A 393 21.08 -11.22 -11.10
CA VAL A 393 20.55 -11.45 -12.45
C VAL A 393 20.61 -10.16 -13.27
N ASP A 394 20.65 -10.29 -14.59
CA ASP A 394 20.35 -9.17 -15.48
C ASP A 394 18.87 -8.82 -15.40
N ALA A 395 18.55 -7.55 -15.15
CA ALA A 395 17.18 -7.13 -14.88
C ALA A 395 16.23 -7.36 -16.06
N LEU A 396 16.69 -7.12 -17.29
CA LEU A 396 15.90 -7.30 -18.51
C LEU A 396 15.69 -8.77 -18.83
N THR A 397 16.75 -9.57 -18.72
CA THR A 397 16.67 -11.03 -18.91
C THR A 397 15.69 -11.65 -17.91
N TYR A 398 15.74 -11.24 -16.64
CA TYR A 398 14.79 -11.70 -15.64
C TYR A 398 13.35 -11.22 -15.92
N ALA A 399 13.17 -9.98 -16.39
CA ALA A 399 11.87 -9.49 -16.80
C ALA A 399 11.27 -10.32 -17.95
N ASP A 400 12.10 -10.67 -18.94
CA ASP A 400 11.71 -11.55 -20.05
C ASP A 400 11.32 -12.94 -19.54
N GLU A 401 12.13 -13.55 -18.67
CA GLU A 401 11.82 -14.84 -18.05
C GLU A 401 10.46 -14.81 -17.31
N VAL A 402 10.21 -13.74 -16.55
CA VAL A 402 8.96 -13.60 -15.78
C VAL A 402 7.74 -13.43 -16.70
N LEU A 403 7.82 -12.58 -17.73
CA LEU A 403 6.70 -12.36 -18.64
C LEU A 403 6.45 -13.56 -19.54
N GLU A 404 7.48 -14.24 -20.02
CA GLU A 404 7.36 -15.46 -20.81
C GLU A 404 6.72 -16.58 -19.97
N ALA A 405 7.19 -16.79 -18.73
CA ALA A 405 6.58 -17.73 -17.80
C ALA A 405 5.10 -17.38 -17.51
N LEU A 406 4.78 -16.10 -17.38
CA LEU A 406 3.40 -15.64 -17.19
C LEU A 406 2.51 -15.94 -18.40
N ILE A 407 2.99 -15.68 -19.62
CA ILE A 407 2.26 -15.96 -20.86
C ILE A 407 2.00 -17.46 -21.03
N ASN A 408 2.98 -18.29 -20.68
CA ASN A 408 2.87 -19.74 -20.78
C ASN A 408 1.93 -20.35 -19.73
N ASP A 409 1.64 -19.64 -18.64
CA ASP A 409 0.74 -20.09 -17.58
C ASP A 409 -0.19 -18.93 -17.13
N LEU A 410 -1.03 -18.47 -18.05
CA LEU A 410 -1.99 -17.39 -17.81
C LEU A 410 -3.16 -17.84 -16.91
N PRO A 411 -3.64 -17.00 -15.97
CA PRO A 411 -4.76 -17.32 -15.08
C PRO A 411 -6.06 -17.50 -15.87
N LYS A 412 -6.66 -18.69 -15.80
CA LYS A 412 -7.84 -19.08 -16.61
C LYS A 412 -9.15 -18.62 -15.97
N ASP A 413 -9.34 -18.98 -14.70
CA ASP A 413 -10.62 -18.86 -14.03
C ASP A 413 -10.65 -17.64 -13.10
N LEU A 414 -11.82 -16.99 -13.03
CA LEU A 414 -12.15 -16.11 -11.92
C LEU A 414 -11.84 -16.88 -10.64
N PRO A 415 -10.96 -16.36 -9.76
CA PRO A 415 -10.70 -17.03 -8.52
C PRO A 415 -12.05 -17.23 -7.84
N THR A 416 -12.43 -18.49 -7.65
CA THR A 416 -13.70 -18.86 -7.03
C THR A 416 -13.56 -18.57 -5.56
N PHE A 417 -13.63 -17.28 -5.22
CA PHE A 417 -13.66 -16.88 -3.85
C PHE A 417 -15.00 -17.37 -3.33
N PRO A 418 -15.04 -18.15 -2.22
CA PRO A 418 -16.30 -18.30 -1.52
C PRO A 418 -16.76 -16.87 -1.28
N ALA A 419 -17.92 -16.52 -1.83
CA ALA A 419 -18.51 -15.23 -1.57
C ALA A 419 -18.71 -15.18 -0.05
N LEU A 420 -17.72 -14.64 0.65
CA LEU A 420 -17.89 -14.08 1.96
C LEU A 420 -18.78 -12.87 1.70
N GLU A 421 -20.07 -13.14 1.47
CA GLU A 421 -21.14 -12.21 1.77
C GLU A 421 -21.02 -11.98 3.28
N VAL A 422 -20.03 -11.18 3.66
CA VAL A 422 -20.08 -10.42 4.89
C VAL A 422 -21.20 -9.45 4.61
N SER A 423 -22.44 -9.89 4.84
CA SER A 423 -23.57 -9.00 5.01
C SER A 423 -23.17 -8.12 6.19
N TYR A 424 -22.57 -6.99 5.87
CA TYR A 424 -22.60 -5.83 6.73
C TYR A 424 -24.04 -5.39 6.72
N ASP A 425 -24.87 -6.12 7.46
CA ASP A 425 -26.22 -5.70 7.75
C ASP A 425 -26.06 -4.41 8.55
N ARG A 426 -26.15 -3.29 7.84
CA ARG A 426 -26.00 -1.93 8.37
C ARG A 426 -27.24 -1.53 9.18
N SER A 427 -28.11 -2.50 9.51
CA SER A 427 -29.36 -2.36 10.24
C SER A 427 -29.17 -2.18 11.76
N ASP A 428 -27.96 -2.39 12.29
CA ASP A 428 -27.64 -2.25 13.73
C ASP A 428 -27.79 -0.81 14.29
N ASP A 429 -27.96 0.22 13.44
CA ASP A 429 -28.23 1.58 13.92
C ASP A 429 -29.73 1.94 13.98
N ALA A 430 -30.64 1.08 13.48
CA ALA A 430 -32.09 1.36 13.45
C ALA A 430 -32.93 0.41 14.33
N ALA A 431 -32.44 -0.78 14.67
CA ALA A 431 -33.18 -1.79 15.42
C ALA A 431 -32.89 -1.75 16.94
N ASN A 432 -33.35 -0.71 17.63
CA ASN A 432 -33.40 -0.67 19.09
C ASN A 432 -34.79 -0.24 19.62
N LYS A 433 -35.86 -0.74 18.99
CA LYS A 433 -37.23 -0.55 19.48
C LYS A 433 -38.00 -1.84 19.76
N ASP A 434 -37.74 -2.92 19.02
CA ASP A 434 -38.53 -4.14 19.18
C ASP A 434 -37.62 -5.28 19.63
N GLY A 435 -37.70 -5.61 20.92
CA GLY A 435 -36.83 -6.56 21.62
C GLY A 435 -36.95 -8.02 21.16
N ARG A 436 -36.59 -8.34 19.92
CA ARG A 436 -36.37 -9.71 19.45
C ARG A 436 -34.93 -9.88 18.96
N ALA A 437 -34.23 -10.81 19.62
CA ALA A 437 -32.79 -11.01 19.49
C ALA A 437 -32.45 -11.82 18.24
N GLY A 438 -31.87 -11.16 17.23
CA GLY A 438 -30.86 -11.82 16.40
C GLY A 438 -29.62 -12.11 17.25
N ILE A 439 -28.95 -13.23 16.99
CA ILE A 439 -27.71 -13.61 17.69
C ILE A 439 -26.53 -13.06 16.86
N PRO A 440 -25.94 -11.91 17.20
CA PRO A 440 -24.72 -11.45 16.53
C PRO A 440 -23.58 -12.43 16.81
N LEU A 441 -22.60 -12.53 15.90
CA LEU A 441 -21.36 -13.29 16.12
C LEU A 441 -20.69 -12.96 17.47
N ARG A 442 -20.91 -11.76 18.02
CA ARG A 442 -20.50 -11.37 19.39
C ARG A 442 -21.16 -12.16 20.54
N LYS A 443 -22.33 -12.78 20.35
CA LYS A 443 -22.98 -13.65 21.36
C LYS A 443 -22.32 -15.03 21.44
N LEU A 444 -21.85 -15.58 20.32
CA LEU A 444 -20.99 -16.79 20.34
C LEU A 444 -19.69 -16.55 21.13
N PHE A 445 -19.19 -15.31 21.15
CA PHE A 445 -18.03 -14.91 21.98
C PHE A 445 -18.35 -14.57 23.45
N LYS A 446 -19.63 -14.39 23.82
CA LYS A 446 -20.03 -14.11 25.21
C LYS A 446 -20.42 -15.37 25.99
N GLU A 447 -20.87 -16.42 25.32
CA GLU A 447 -21.25 -17.69 25.95
C GLU A 447 -20.06 -18.63 26.16
N SER A 448 -18.92 -18.40 25.50
CA SER A 448 -17.64 -18.87 26.00
C SER A 448 -17.24 -17.98 27.19
N ALA A 449 -17.50 -18.45 28.41
CA ALA A 449 -17.03 -17.85 29.66
C ALA A 449 -15.49 -17.85 29.73
N ILE A 450 -14.89 -16.95 28.94
CA ILE A 450 -13.46 -16.66 28.89
C ILE A 450 -13.34 -15.13 28.99
N THR A 451 -13.94 -14.55 30.03
CA THR A 451 -13.73 -13.15 30.40
C THR A 451 -12.48 -12.95 31.26
N ASP A 452 -11.82 -14.04 31.65
CA ASP A 452 -10.59 -14.06 32.43
C ASP A 452 -9.48 -14.83 31.69
N ILE A 453 -9.16 -14.44 30.44
CA ILE A 453 -7.78 -14.67 29.98
C ILE A 453 -6.98 -13.56 30.65
N PRO A 454 -6.15 -13.84 31.67
CA PRO A 454 -5.13 -12.88 32.06
C PRO A 454 -4.39 -12.53 30.77
N PHE A 455 -4.39 -11.24 30.39
CA PHE A 455 -3.46 -10.73 29.39
C PHE A 455 -2.10 -11.27 29.81
N ALA A 456 -1.59 -12.24 29.06
CA ALA A 456 -0.33 -12.88 29.38
C ALA A 456 0.67 -11.77 29.60
N SER A 457 1.37 -11.84 30.73
CA SER A 457 2.52 -11.01 31.06
C SER A 457 3.32 -10.78 29.79
N SER A 458 3.72 -9.52 29.54
CA SER A 458 4.57 -9.10 28.41
C SER A 458 5.45 -10.25 27.92
N PRO A 459 5.48 -10.57 26.61
CA PRO A 459 6.33 -11.62 26.10
C PRO A 459 7.78 -11.23 26.41
N THR A 460 8.36 -11.84 27.44
CA THR A 460 9.77 -11.74 27.77
C THR A 460 10.53 -12.40 26.63
N HIS A 461 10.94 -11.60 25.63
CA HIS A 461 12.00 -11.88 24.65
C HIS A 461 12.13 -13.36 24.20
N GLN A 462 11.01 -14.06 24.02
CA GLN A 462 11.05 -15.40 23.43
C GLN A 462 11.38 -15.21 21.96
N ARG A 463 12.45 -15.86 21.50
CA ARG A 463 12.81 -15.94 20.09
C ARG A 463 11.53 -16.15 19.27
N PRO A 464 11.36 -15.46 18.13
CA PRO A 464 10.20 -15.69 17.27
C PRO A 464 10.11 -17.20 17.01
N PRO A 465 8.93 -17.81 17.20
CA PRO A 465 8.78 -19.25 17.05
C PRO A 465 9.25 -19.64 15.65
N THR A 466 9.99 -20.75 15.59
CA THR A 466 10.43 -21.44 14.38
C THR A 466 9.36 -21.29 13.29
N GLU A 467 9.75 -20.67 12.17
CA GLU A 467 8.87 -20.28 11.07
C GLU A 467 7.81 -21.35 10.83
N LEU A 468 6.57 -21.05 11.21
CA LEU A 468 5.41 -21.84 10.79
C LEU A 468 5.42 -21.77 9.27
N ARG A 469 5.93 -22.83 8.63
CA ARG A 469 5.81 -23.02 7.19
C ARG A 469 4.33 -23.19 6.91
N LEU A 470 3.67 -22.10 6.60
CA LEU A 470 2.30 -22.10 6.11
C LEU A 470 2.26 -23.02 4.87
N PRO A 471 1.21 -23.84 4.71
CA PRO A 471 1.05 -24.64 3.50
C PRO A 471 1.20 -23.75 2.27
N TYR A 472 1.93 -24.22 1.28
CA TYR A 472 2.09 -23.52 0.01
C TYR A 472 0.70 -23.33 -0.60
N LEU A 473 0.23 -22.10 -0.67
CA LEU A 473 -1.06 -21.83 -1.29
C LEU A 473 -0.92 -21.68 -2.78
N PRO A 474 -1.94 -22.11 -3.52
CA PRO A 474 -1.99 -21.82 -4.93
C PRO A 474 -1.91 -20.31 -5.12
N PRO A 475 -1.03 -19.84 -6.02
CA PRO A 475 -0.90 -18.43 -6.31
C PRO A 475 -2.22 -17.82 -6.81
N ILE A 476 -2.54 -16.60 -6.34
CA ILE A 476 -3.85 -15.96 -6.53
C ILE A 476 -3.72 -14.72 -7.44
N LEU A 477 -3.21 -14.91 -8.66
CA LEU A 477 -3.32 -13.87 -9.69
C LEU A 477 -4.72 -13.99 -10.32
N PRO A 478 -5.60 -12.98 -10.23
CA PRO A 478 -6.91 -13.04 -10.87
C PRO A 478 -6.78 -13.04 -12.40
N PRO A 479 -7.82 -13.45 -13.16
CA PRO A 479 -7.85 -13.30 -14.61
C PRO A 479 -7.50 -11.90 -15.04
N LEU A 480 -6.61 -11.81 -16.01
CA LEU A 480 -6.14 -10.54 -16.53
C LEU A 480 -7.30 -9.76 -17.17
N ASP A 481 -7.17 -8.43 -17.16
CA ASP A 481 -8.06 -7.53 -17.88
C ASP A 481 -7.57 -7.30 -19.31
N GLU A 482 -8.42 -6.69 -20.15
CA GLU A 482 -8.10 -6.44 -21.56
C GLU A 482 -6.81 -5.61 -21.73
N ALA A 483 -6.59 -4.61 -20.86
CA ALA A 483 -5.39 -3.78 -20.88
C ALA A 483 -4.11 -4.60 -20.64
N SER A 484 -4.16 -5.57 -19.74
CA SER A 484 -3.03 -6.49 -19.48
C SER A 484 -2.79 -7.44 -20.64
N TYR A 485 -3.83 -8.00 -21.26
CA TYR A 485 -3.68 -8.81 -22.48
C TYR A 485 -3.08 -8.00 -23.63
N LEU A 486 -3.59 -6.79 -23.86
CA LEU A 486 -3.05 -5.87 -24.86
C LEU A 486 -1.57 -5.58 -24.62
N SER A 487 -1.19 -5.32 -23.37
CA SER A 487 0.19 -5.03 -22.99
C SER A 487 1.11 -6.25 -23.17
N LEU A 488 0.67 -7.46 -22.79
CA LEU A 488 1.42 -8.71 -23.02
C LEU A 488 1.55 -9.03 -24.51
N MET A 489 0.51 -8.78 -25.31
CA MET A 489 0.54 -8.96 -26.75
C MET A 489 1.49 -7.96 -27.43
N THR A 490 1.46 -6.69 -27.00
CA THR A 490 2.41 -5.65 -27.43
C THR A 490 3.84 -6.06 -27.09
N TYR A 491 4.08 -6.58 -25.89
CA TYR A 491 5.36 -7.12 -25.49
C TYR A 491 5.81 -8.28 -26.40
N ALA A 492 4.95 -9.27 -26.62
CA ALA A 492 5.27 -10.42 -27.46
C ALA A 492 5.60 -10.01 -28.91
N LEU A 493 4.80 -9.12 -29.52
CA LEU A 493 4.95 -8.71 -30.91
C LEU A 493 6.10 -7.74 -31.15
N TYR A 494 6.28 -6.73 -30.29
CA TYR A 494 7.23 -5.65 -30.55
C TYR A 494 8.55 -5.80 -29.79
N VAL A 495 8.52 -6.36 -28.57
CA VAL A 495 9.73 -6.53 -27.75
C VAL A 495 10.38 -7.88 -28.04
N ARG A 496 9.61 -8.97 -27.98
CA ARG A 496 10.12 -10.34 -28.24
C ARG A 496 10.13 -10.71 -29.71
N GLN A 497 9.31 -10.06 -30.53
CA GLN A 497 9.08 -10.41 -31.94
C GLN A 497 8.68 -11.89 -32.10
N ASP A 498 7.89 -12.39 -31.15
CA ASP A 498 7.43 -13.78 -31.10
C ASP A 498 5.91 -13.84 -31.29
N THR A 499 5.52 -14.23 -32.51
CA THR A 499 4.11 -14.38 -32.88
C THR A 499 3.44 -15.57 -32.20
N SER A 500 4.20 -16.58 -31.77
CA SER A 500 3.66 -17.75 -31.08
C SER A 500 3.24 -17.38 -29.65
N LEU A 501 4.03 -16.56 -28.97
CA LEU A 501 3.66 -15.98 -27.68
C LEU A 501 2.44 -15.07 -27.82
N ALA A 502 2.42 -14.18 -28.82
CA ALA A 502 1.27 -13.30 -29.06
C ALA A 502 -0.02 -14.09 -29.34
N ARG A 503 0.07 -15.15 -30.13
CA ARG A 503 -1.05 -16.09 -30.36
C ARG A 503 -1.51 -16.74 -29.08
N THR A 504 -0.60 -17.18 -28.22
CA THR A 504 -0.94 -17.79 -26.92
C THR A 504 -1.73 -16.82 -26.05
N VAL A 505 -1.29 -15.57 -25.95
CA VAL A 505 -1.99 -14.50 -25.22
C VAL A 505 -3.39 -14.26 -25.79
N PHE A 506 -3.51 -14.15 -27.12
CA PHE A 506 -4.79 -13.88 -27.77
C PHE A 506 -5.78 -15.03 -27.63
N VAL A 507 -5.37 -16.27 -27.94
CA VAL A 507 -6.22 -17.46 -27.80
C VAL A 507 -6.66 -17.63 -26.35
N HIS A 508 -5.77 -17.38 -25.39
CA HIS A 508 -6.14 -17.44 -23.99
C HIS A 508 -7.24 -16.43 -23.65
N MET A 509 -7.10 -15.18 -24.08
CA MET A 509 -8.08 -14.12 -23.86
C MET A 509 -9.50 -14.44 -24.38
N ILE A 510 -9.60 -15.00 -25.59
CA ILE A 510 -10.90 -15.20 -26.27
C ILE A 510 -11.53 -16.58 -26.04
N ALA A 511 -10.73 -17.62 -25.77
CA ALA A 511 -11.21 -19.00 -25.77
C ALA A 511 -10.94 -19.76 -24.45
N ILE A 512 -9.88 -19.42 -23.71
CA ILE A 512 -9.49 -20.17 -22.51
C ILE A 512 -9.94 -19.46 -21.23
N ARG A 513 -9.85 -18.13 -21.19
CA ARG A 513 -10.25 -17.32 -20.05
C ARG A 513 -11.74 -17.50 -19.77
N ASN A 514 -12.11 -17.56 -18.50
CA ASN A 514 -13.49 -17.64 -18.06
C ASN A 514 -13.88 -16.47 -17.13
N PRO A 515 -14.76 -15.54 -17.57
CA PRO A 515 -15.40 -15.50 -18.89
C PRO A 515 -14.40 -15.12 -19.99
N ALA A 516 -14.68 -15.51 -21.23
CA ALA A 516 -13.93 -15.02 -22.38
C ALA A 516 -14.04 -13.48 -22.47
N LEU A 517 -12.98 -12.82 -22.93
CA LEU A 517 -13.02 -11.39 -23.24
C LEU A 517 -13.22 -11.18 -24.73
N THR A 518 -14.11 -10.27 -25.08
CA THR A 518 -14.20 -9.74 -26.45
C THR A 518 -13.05 -8.74 -26.66
N PRO A 519 -12.17 -8.95 -27.65
CA PRO A 519 -11.10 -8.01 -27.96
C PRO A 519 -11.67 -6.67 -28.43
N GLY A 520 -11.28 -5.58 -27.76
CA GLY A 520 -11.64 -4.23 -28.16
C GLY A 520 -10.77 -3.70 -29.30
N PRO A 521 -11.10 -2.52 -29.84
CA PRO A 521 -10.38 -1.92 -30.96
C PRO A 521 -8.85 -1.83 -30.79
N PRO A 522 -8.29 -1.48 -29.61
CA PRO A 522 -6.83 -1.40 -29.44
C PRO A 522 -6.10 -2.73 -29.66
N VAL A 523 -6.74 -3.86 -29.29
CA VAL A 523 -6.20 -5.20 -29.53
C VAL A 523 -6.12 -5.46 -31.03
N TRP A 524 -7.21 -5.20 -31.75
CA TRP A 524 -7.26 -5.39 -33.20
C TRP A 524 -6.27 -4.50 -33.94
N THR A 525 -6.20 -3.21 -33.60
CA THR A 525 -5.22 -2.29 -34.18
C THR A 525 -3.78 -2.76 -33.93
N THR A 526 -3.49 -3.29 -32.76
CA THR A 526 -2.16 -3.84 -32.43
C THR A 526 -1.80 -5.04 -33.30
N LEU A 527 -2.75 -5.97 -33.49
CA LEU A 527 -2.56 -7.12 -34.38
C LEU A 527 -2.37 -6.67 -35.83
N GLN A 528 -3.23 -5.80 -36.35
CA GLN A 528 -3.14 -5.24 -37.71
C GLN A 528 -1.81 -4.52 -37.94
N ASN A 529 -1.34 -3.71 -36.99
CA ASN A 529 -0.07 -3.02 -37.10
C ASN A 529 1.12 -3.99 -37.11
N ALA A 530 1.06 -5.08 -36.35
CA ALA A 530 2.09 -6.12 -36.38
C ALA A 530 2.09 -6.86 -37.74
N VAL A 531 0.92 -7.11 -38.32
CA VAL A 531 0.77 -7.66 -39.68
C VAL A 531 1.43 -6.74 -40.72
N ILE A 532 1.05 -5.46 -40.74
CA ILE A 532 1.56 -4.48 -41.73
C ILE A 532 3.07 -4.24 -41.53
N GLY A 533 3.52 -4.15 -40.28
CA GLY A 533 4.94 -3.98 -39.95
C GLY A 533 5.80 -5.17 -40.41
N SER A 534 5.25 -6.38 -40.37
CA SER A 534 5.94 -7.57 -40.88
C SER A 534 6.12 -7.57 -42.39
N ALA A 535 5.12 -7.07 -43.13
CA ALA A 535 5.11 -6.98 -44.59
C ALA A 535 6.12 -5.96 -45.12
N THR A 536 6.31 -4.86 -44.39
CA THR A 536 7.13 -3.72 -44.83
C THR A 536 8.62 -3.88 -44.55
N LEU A 537 9.02 -4.79 -43.65
CA LEU A 537 10.43 -5.10 -43.35
C LEU A 537 11.05 -6.13 -44.30
N GLY A 538 10.32 -6.54 -45.34
CA GLY A 538 10.75 -7.49 -46.36
C GLY A 538 11.54 -6.87 -47.50
N GLU A 539 12.70 -6.26 -47.24
CA GLU A 539 13.78 -6.18 -48.24
C GLU A 539 15.15 -6.07 -47.55
N PRO A 540 16.08 -7.03 -47.76
CA PRO A 540 17.42 -6.94 -47.21
C PRO A 540 18.20 -5.82 -47.91
N ARG A 541 18.34 -4.66 -47.24
CA ARG A 541 19.30 -3.63 -47.65
C ARG A 541 20.73 -4.16 -47.53
N SER A 542 21.36 -4.33 -48.69
CA SER A 542 22.76 -4.61 -49.01
C SER A 542 23.76 -4.96 -47.90
N LYS A 543 24.43 -6.09 -48.12
CA LYS A 543 25.62 -6.64 -47.45
C LYS A 543 26.67 -5.55 -47.13
N GLY A 544 26.90 -5.25 -45.86
CA GLY A 544 28.05 -4.39 -45.49
C GLY A 544 28.24 -4.07 -44.02
N GLU A 545 27.21 -4.05 -43.18
CA GLU A 545 27.37 -3.59 -41.79
C GLU A 545 27.56 -4.73 -40.77
N SER A 546 28.62 -4.57 -39.98
CA SER A 546 29.18 -5.60 -39.10
C SER A 546 28.30 -5.90 -37.88
N ARG A 547 28.09 -7.21 -37.70
CA ARG A 547 27.16 -7.88 -36.78
C ARG A 547 27.65 -7.92 -35.33
N SER A 548 27.22 -6.98 -34.48
CA SER A 548 27.30 -7.19 -33.02
C SER A 548 26.16 -6.64 -32.17
N SER A 549 25.06 -6.11 -32.75
CA SER A 549 23.99 -5.50 -31.94
C SER A 549 22.55 -5.86 -32.31
N TRP A 550 22.31 -6.75 -33.28
CA TRP A 550 20.96 -7.21 -33.58
C TRP A 550 20.84 -8.66 -33.16
N ARG A 551 20.15 -8.93 -32.05
CA ARG A 551 19.63 -10.28 -31.80
C ARG A 551 18.73 -10.61 -32.99
N THR A 552 19.10 -11.71 -33.63
CA THR A 552 18.56 -12.33 -34.84
C THR A 552 17.04 -12.21 -34.97
N GLY A 553 16.61 -11.55 -36.04
CA GLY A 553 15.22 -11.42 -36.43
C GLY A 553 14.63 -12.74 -36.91
N ALA A 554 13.42 -13.02 -36.40
CA ALA A 554 12.47 -13.86 -37.10
C ALA A 554 11.85 -13.01 -38.22
N HIS A 555 12.23 -13.27 -39.47
CA HIS A 555 11.50 -12.72 -40.61
C HIS A 555 10.11 -13.36 -40.63
N MET A 556 9.08 -12.56 -40.41
CA MET A 556 7.69 -12.95 -40.61
C MET A 556 7.40 -13.02 -42.11
N ASN A 557 7.05 -14.20 -42.61
CA ASN A 557 6.58 -14.38 -43.97
C ASN A 557 5.12 -13.92 -44.06
N LEU A 558 4.77 -13.12 -45.08
CA LEU A 558 3.43 -12.57 -45.31
C LEU A 558 2.33 -13.65 -45.41
N GLU A 559 2.65 -14.80 -46.02
CA GLU A 559 1.77 -15.97 -46.09
C GLU A 559 1.41 -16.52 -44.69
N ARG A 560 2.30 -16.32 -43.71
CA ARG A 560 2.12 -16.79 -42.34
C ARG A 560 1.19 -15.89 -41.54
N VAL A 561 0.98 -14.64 -41.96
CA VAL A 561 0.13 -13.70 -41.23
C VAL A 561 -1.35 -13.92 -41.53
N ASP A 562 -1.66 -14.23 -42.78
CA ASP A 562 -3.01 -14.64 -43.17
C ASP A 562 -3.32 -16.05 -42.64
N GLU A 563 -2.31 -16.91 -42.51
CA GLU A 563 -2.35 -18.18 -41.77
C GLU A 563 -2.52 -17.96 -40.26
N ILE A 564 -1.86 -16.97 -39.65
CA ILE A 564 -2.01 -16.64 -38.22
C ILE A 564 -3.42 -16.09 -37.99
N LEU A 565 -3.89 -15.12 -38.76
CA LEU A 565 -5.24 -14.60 -38.65
C LEU A 565 -6.27 -15.71 -38.88
N SER A 566 -6.11 -16.58 -39.89
CA SER A 566 -7.02 -17.72 -40.12
C SER A 566 -6.91 -18.87 -39.10
N ARG A 567 -5.81 -18.96 -38.34
CA ARG A 567 -5.61 -19.96 -37.26
C ARG A 567 -5.92 -19.43 -35.85
N VAL A 568 -6.00 -18.11 -35.71
CA VAL A 568 -6.22 -17.41 -34.43
C VAL A 568 -7.65 -16.90 -34.35
N VAL A 569 -8.23 -16.58 -35.51
CA VAL A 569 -9.54 -15.97 -35.67
C VAL A 569 -10.30 -16.84 -36.68
N THR A 570 -11.46 -17.36 -36.30
CA THR A 570 -12.32 -18.13 -37.21
C THR A 570 -12.70 -17.26 -38.42
N SER A 571 -13.06 -17.86 -39.56
CA SER A 571 -13.47 -17.09 -40.75
C SER A 571 -14.60 -16.10 -40.44
N GLU A 572 -15.55 -16.47 -39.58
CA GLU A 572 -16.63 -15.58 -39.11
C GLU A 572 -16.12 -14.40 -38.28
N GLU A 573 -15.15 -14.62 -37.39
CA GLU A 573 -14.56 -13.54 -36.61
C GLU A 573 -13.67 -12.64 -37.49
N LYS A 574 -13.06 -13.19 -38.55
CA LYS A 574 -12.29 -12.45 -39.55
C LYS A 574 -13.21 -11.52 -40.36
N ASP A 575 -14.38 -12.00 -40.73
CA ASP A 575 -15.42 -11.20 -41.42
C ASP A 575 -15.98 -10.10 -40.51
N ARG A 576 -16.15 -10.36 -39.21
CA ARG A 576 -16.50 -9.31 -38.24
C ARG A 576 -15.39 -8.25 -38.09
N MET A 577 -14.13 -8.68 -38.12
CA MET A 577 -12.96 -7.81 -38.05
C MET A 577 -12.91 -6.81 -39.21
N PHE A 578 -13.13 -7.27 -40.44
CA PHE A 578 -13.16 -6.41 -41.62
C PHE A 578 -14.39 -5.49 -41.59
N SER A 579 -15.55 -6.01 -41.18
CA SER A 579 -16.78 -5.22 -41.05
C SER A 579 -16.64 -4.08 -40.03
N LEU A 580 -16.05 -4.33 -38.86
CA LEU A 580 -15.81 -3.31 -37.82
C LEU A 580 -14.76 -2.27 -38.27
N SER A 581 -13.75 -2.68 -39.02
CA SER A 581 -12.76 -1.75 -39.59
C SER A 581 -13.42 -0.80 -40.59
N ASP A 582 -14.30 -1.32 -41.45
CA ASP A 582 -15.07 -0.51 -42.41
C ASP A 582 -16.04 0.44 -41.70
N GLU A 583 -16.73 -0.01 -40.65
CA GLU A 583 -17.60 0.85 -39.83
C GLU A 583 -16.80 1.97 -39.12
N MET A 584 -15.62 1.66 -38.58
CA MET A 584 -14.74 2.67 -37.94
C MET A 584 -14.18 3.67 -38.96
N SER A 585 -13.82 3.21 -40.16
CA SER A 585 -13.42 4.08 -41.27
C SER A 585 -14.56 4.98 -41.76
N GLN A 586 -15.80 4.49 -41.75
CA GLN A 586 -16.99 5.28 -42.10
C GLN A 586 -17.39 6.28 -40.99
N ALA A 587 -17.28 5.89 -39.72
CA ALA A 587 -17.61 6.75 -38.58
C ALA A 587 -16.63 7.93 -38.40
N GLY A 588 -15.36 7.76 -38.80
CA GLY A 588 -14.35 8.84 -38.75
C GLY A 588 -14.50 9.91 -39.85
N GLY A 589 -15.34 9.68 -40.87
CA GLY A 589 -15.49 10.57 -42.03
C GLY A 589 -16.55 11.67 -41.91
N THR A 590 -17.33 11.73 -40.82
CA THR A 590 -18.53 12.60 -40.74
C THR A 590 -18.44 13.78 -39.77
N THR A 591 -17.26 14.10 -39.21
CA THR A 591 -17.08 15.34 -38.42
C THR A 591 -16.47 16.47 -39.26
N SER A 592 -17.17 16.92 -40.28
CA SER A 592 -16.85 18.14 -41.03
C SER A 592 -18.13 18.68 -41.67
N ASN A 593 -19.01 19.24 -40.85
CA ASN A 593 -19.95 20.31 -41.22
C ASN A 593 -20.73 20.73 -39.98
N VAL A 594 -20.11 21.58 -39.15
CA VAL A 594 -20.86 22.46 -38.25
C VAL A 594 -21.13 23.73 -39.06
N PRO A 595 -22.38 24.08 -39.37
CA PRO A 595 -22.68 25.36 -40.00
C PRO A 595 -22.45 26.45 -38.96
N SER A 596 -21.59 27.41 -39.29
CA SER A 596 -21.49 28.67 -38.55
C SER A 596 -22.81 29.43 -38.70
N SER A 597 -23.58 29.55 -37.62
CA SER A 597 -24.69 30.50 -37.54
C SER A 597 -24.34 31.62 -36.55
N HIS A 598 -24.70 32.82 -36.98
CA HIS A 598 -24.70 34.11 -36.29
C HIS A 598 -25.14 34.10 -34.83
#